data_AF-A0A1I8BX15-F1
#
_entry.id   AF-A0A1I8BX15-F1
#
_cell.length_a   1.000
_cell.length_b   1.000
_cell.length_c   1.000
_cell.angle_alpha   90.00
_cell.angle_beta   90.00
_cell.angle_gamma   90.00
#
_symmetry.space_group_name_H-M   'P 1'
#
loop_
_entity.id
_entity.type
_entity.pdbx_description
1 polymer ?
#
loop_
_entity_poly.entity_id
_entity_poly.type
_entity_poly.pdbx_seq_one_letter_code
_entity_poly.pdbx_strand_id
1 'polypeptide(L)'
;MRMFSESTGLLTRIRNFFICKKNDVDEELALRRLILALFLNDCSFSTNDNSFNIIQQTGFRLSAILHLFGLDNEHKFRLVLLLAAPISTRINQENDGVNIQPIEFVNYQRIVADPIFDRQSAKIYLGELPQLVEQLLFTKTLDIKELRWNDLELFNFLELLTTYPEPWVLRNFASLLVLAPGLAKIAITIRALHGDPAEAGNTLFSCIEASILLGLNTDVTLKDTLFALTTKCSPSSCLTVLREAISTTNQLTIETFGGHLGETENGPINLDEVDLVNLKNALEANRQIAKLFLTHLHQII
;
A
#
# COMPACT_ATOMS: atom_id res chain seq x y z
N MET A 1 -28.23 30.27 2.91
CA MET A 1 -27.21 31.25 2.48
C MET A 1 -26.56 31.87 3.73
N ARG A 2 -25.58 31.18 4.33
CA ARG A 2 -24.66 31.78 5.30
C ARG A 2 -23.35 31.96 4.56
N MET A 3 -22.99 33.22 4.35
CA MET A 3 -21.70 33.63 3.81
C MET A 3 -20.63 33.09 4.77
N PHE A 4 -19.72 32.26 4.25
CA PHE A 4 -18.42 32.07 4.88
C PHE A 4 -17.67 33.39 4.73
N SER A 5 -17.81 34.24 5.74
CA SER A 5 -16.96 35.40 5.94
C SER A 5 -15.54 34.92 6.24
N GLU A 6 -14.58 35.68 5.73
CA GLU A 6 -13.17 35.72 6.10
C GLU A 6 -12.26 34.68 5.42
N SER A 7 -11.29 35.25 4.71
CA SER A 7 -10.10 34.63 4.14
C SER A 7 -9.26 33.96 5.22
N THR A 8 -9.74 32.81 5.72
CA THR A 8 -8.90 31.87 6.43
C THR A 8 -7.87 31.36 5.42
N GLY A 9 -6.58 31.56 5.72
CA GLY A 9 -5.51 31.09 4.84
C GLY A 9 -5.67 29.60 4.53
N LEU A 10 -5.17 29.14 3.38
CA LEU A 10 -5.25 27.73 2.95
C LEU A 10 -4.89 26.74 4.07
N LEU A 11 -3.87 27.07 4.86
CA LEU A 11 -3.43 26.32 6.03
C LEU A 11 -4.51 26.19 7.11
N THR A 12 -5.17 27.30 7.43
CA THR A 12 -6.27 27.33 8.40
C THR A 12 -7.45 26.51 7.90
N ARG A 13 -7.74 26.56 6.59
CA ARG A 13 -8.81 25.73 5.99
C ARG A 13 -8.48 24.24 6.03
N ILE A 14 -7.27 23.84 5.63
CA ILE A 14 -6.79 22.46 5.72
C ILE A 14 -6.87 21.97 7.18
N ARG A 15 -6.32 22.76 8.10
CA ARG A 15 -6.31 22.41 9.53
C ARG A 15 -7.72 22.31 10.11
N ASN A 16 -8.60 23.25 9.80
CA ASN A 16 -9.99 23.24 10.28
C ASN A 16 -10.77 22.05 9.72
N PHE A 17 -10.57 21.69 8.45
CA PHE A 17 -11.18 20.50 7.85
C PHE A 17 -10.79 19.23 8.62
N PHE A 18 -9.51 19.09 8.96
CA PHE A 18 -9.01 17.93 9.67
C PHE A 18 -9.44 17.89 11.15
N ILE A 19 -9.56 19.05 11.80
CA ILE A 19 -10.06 19.17 13.20
C ILE A 19 -11.58 18.98 13.29
N CYS A 20 -12.34 19.44 12.30
CA CYS A 20 -13.78 19.28 12.26
C CYS A 20 -14.14 17.82 11.96
N LYS A 21 -14.71 17.11 12.95
CA LYS A 21 -15.21 15.73 12.80
C LYS A 21 -16.43 15.59 11.87
N LYS A 22 -16.86 16.66 11.21
CA LYS A 22 -18.01 16.61 10.30
C LYS A 22 -17.51 16.20 8.92
N ASN A 23 -17.83 14.97 8.50
CA ASN A 23 -17.53 14.48 7.16
C ASN A 23 -18.48 15.15 6.15
N ASP A 24 -18.11 16.35 5.69
CA ASP A 24 -18.76 17.02 4.58
C ASP A 24 -18.09 16.59 3.28
N VAL A 25 -18.76 15.70 2.54
CA VAL A 25 -18.26 15.10 1.29
C VAL A 25 -17.88 16.16 0.26
N ASP A 26 -18.67 17.24 0.16
CA ASP A 26 -18.41 18.31 -0.79
C ASP A 26 -17.15 19.10 -0.40
N GLU A 27 -16.92 19.28 0.90
CA GLU A 27 -15.71 19.91 1.41
C GLU A 27 -14.48 19.03 1.21
N GLU A 28 -14.58 17.71 1.40
CA GLU A 28 -13.48 16.77 1.15
C GLU A 28 -13.01 16.85 -0.30
N LEU A 29 -13.95 16.77 -1.26
CA LEU A 29 -13.63 16.85 -2.68
C LEU A 29 -13.10 18.22 -3.09
N ALA A 30 -13.69 19.31 -2.57
CA ALA A 30 -13.19 20.65 -2.83
C ALA A 30 -11.75 20.82 -2.32
N LEU A 31 -11.45 20.28 -1.14
CA LEU A 31 -10.11 20.34 -0.55
C LEU A 31 -9.12 19.49 -1.34
N ARG A 32 -9.50 18.26 -1.72
CA ARG A 32 -8.68 17.39 -2.58
C ARG A 32 -8.32 18.10 -3.88
N ARG A 33 -9.31 18.61 -4.61
CA ARG A 33 -9.11 19.33 -5.89
C ARG A 33 -8.21 20.55 -5.70
N LEU A 34 -8.40 21.30 -4.62
CA LEU A 34 -7.59 22.48 -4.31
C LEU A 34 -6.13 22.12 -4.03
N ILE A 35 -5.86 21.12 -3.18
CA ILE A 35 -4.48 20.71 -2.86
C ILE A 35 -3.80 20.12 -4.09
N LEU A 36 -4.50 19.27 -4.85
CA LEU A 36 -3.97 18.73 -6.10
C LEU A 36 -3.65 19.86 -7.09
N ALA A 37 -4.55 20.82 -7.30
CA ALA A 37 -4.33 21.92 -8.23
C ALA A 37 -3.19 22.88 -7.81
N LEU A 38 -3.01 23.11 -6.51
CA LEU A 38 -1.99 24.05 -6.01
C LEU A 38 -0.61 23.42 -5.87
N PHE A 39 -0.54 22.14 -5.54
CA PHE A 39 0.72 21.49 -5.20
C PHE A 39 1.08 20.32 -6.09
N LEU A 40 0.12 19.60 -6.68
CA LEU A 40 0.41 18.34 -7.37
C LEU A 40 -0.02 18.33 -8.86
N ASN A 41 -0.41 19.48 -9.41
CA ASN A 41 -1.04 19.59 -10.74
C ASN A 41 -0.08 19.32 -11.90
N ASP A 42 1.22 19.59 -11.71
CA ASP A 42 2.28 19.30 -12.69
C ASP A 42 2.82 17.87 -12.56
N CYS A 43 2.33 17.11 -11.58
CA CYS A 43 2.80 15.78 -11.24
C CYS A 43 1.97 14.76 -12.02
N SER A 44 2.06 14.77 -13.35
CA SER A 44 1.56 13.63 -14.11
C SER A 44 2.36 12.41 -13.67
N PHE A 45 1.72 11.38 -13.12
CA PHE A 45 2.34 10.09 -12.78
C PHE A 45 2.77 9.29 -14.05
N SER A 46 2.98 9.98 -15.17
CA SER A 46 3.37 9.45 -16.47
C SER A 46 4.88 9.29 -16.55
N THR A 47 5.31 8.12 -17.03
CA THR A 47 6.70 7.62 -16.97
C THR A 47 7.64 8.16 -18.05
N ASN A 48 7.30 9.19 -18.82
CA ASN A 48 8.09 9.57 -20.00
C ASN A 48 9.12 10.68 -19.72
N ASP A 49 10.38 10.27 -19.62
CA ASP A 49 11.67 10.93 -19.92
C ASP A 49 12.05 12.34 -19.39
N ASN A 50 11.24 12.98 -18.55
CA ASN A 50 11.70 14.06 -17.63
C ASN A 50 11.39 13.74 -16.15
N SER A 51 11.30 12.44 -15.85
CA SER A 51 10.64 11.91 -14.65
C SER A 51 11.34 12.23 -13.33
N PHE A 52 12.67 12.26 -13.28
CA PHE A 52 13.38 12.35 -11.99
C PHE A 52 13.19 13.70 -11.28
N ASN A 53 13.28 14.81 -12.02
CA ASN A 53 13.04 16.14 -11.46
C ASN A 53 11.58 16.31 -11.03
N ILE A 54 10.63 15.76 -11.79
CA ILE A 54 9.19 15.81 -11.45
C ILE A 54 8.91 14.97 -10.20
N ILE A 55 9.50 13.77 -10.09
CA ILE A 55 9.39 12.89 -8.93
C ILE A 55 9.96 13.58 -7.68
N GLN A 56 11.15 14.17 -7.77
CA GLN A 56 11.73 14.92 -6.65
C GLN A 56 10.89 16.13 -6.25
N GLN A 57 10.34 16.87 -7.23
CA GLN A 57 9.44 17.99 -6.94
C GLN A 57 8.13 17.53 -6.30
N THR A 58 7.57 16.42 -6.76
CA THR A 58 6.35 15.82 -6.19
C THR A 58 6.60 15.37 -4.75
N GLY A 59 7.69 14.64 -4.51
CA GLY A 59 8.12 14.22 -3.18
C GLY A 59 8.41 15.41 -2.26
N PHE A 60 9.06 16.45 -2.77
CA PHE A 60 9.28 17.70 -2.04
C PHE A 60 7.96 18.34 -1.62
N ARG A 61 7.03 18.55 -2.57
CA ARG A 61 5.75 19.22 -2.30
C ARG A 61 4.88 18.39 -1.35
N LEU A 62 4.82 17.08 -1.55
CA LEU A 62 4.13 16.16 -0.64
C LEU A 62 4.74 16.20 0.77
N SER A 63 6.06 16.13 0.88
CA SER A 63 6.74 16.21 2.18
C SER A 63 6.53 17.57 2.86
N ALA A 64 6.57 18.67 2.12
CA ALA A 64 6.28 20.00 2.63
C ALA A 64 4.86 20.08 3.20
N ILE A 65 3.87 19.54 2.49
CA ILE A 65 2.49 19.47 2.96
C ILE A 65 2.39 18.64 4.26
N LEU A 66 3.06 17.50 4.33
CA LEU A 66 2.98 16.61 5.49
C LEU A 66 3.76 17.13 6.71
N HIS A 67 4.88 17.83 6.51
CA HIS A 67 5.73 18.32 7.60
C HIS A 67 5.40 19.76 8.04
N LEU A 68 5.23 20.68 7.08
CA LEU A 68 5.13 22.11 7.39
C LEU A 68 3.72 22.54 7.81
N PHE A 69 2.70 21.75 7.50
CA PHE A 69 1.33 22.09 7.89
C PHE A 69 1.03 21.80 9.37
N GLY A 70 2.03 21.34 10.14
CA GLY A 70 1.89 21.11 11.58
C GLY A 70 0.79 20.08 11.91
N LEU A 71 0.51 19.19 10.96
CA LEU A 71 -0.41 18.10 11.12
C LEU A 71 0.22 17.08 12.08
N ASP A 72 -0.54 16.63 13.07
CA ASP A 72 -0.17 15.42 13.80
C ASP A 72 -0.17 14.21 12.86
N ASN A 73 0.35 13.08 13.36
CA ASN A 73 0.46 11.88 12.55
C ASN A 73 -0.90 11.45 11.98
N GLU A 74 -1.97 11.43 12.78
CA GLU A 74 -3.32 11.04 12.33
C GLU A 74 -3.78 11.84 11.11
N HIS A 75 -3.63 13.16 11.16
CA HIS A 75 -4.02 14.03 10.06
C HIS A 75 -3.15 13.87 8.82
N LYS A 76 -1.87 13.49 8.95
CA LYS A 76 -0.99 13.19 7.80
C LYS A 76 -1.51 11.99 6.99
N PHE A 77 -1.94 10.91 7.66
CA PHE A 77 -2.47 9.73 6.97
C PHE A 77 -3.80 10.03 6.29
N ARG A 78 -4.72 10.72 6.99
CA ARG A 78 -6.01 11.14 6.44
C ARG A 78 -5.82 12.04 5.22
N LEU A 79 -4.82 12.92 5.23
CA LEU A 79 -4.49 13.74 4.08
C LEU A 79 -3.98 12.93 2.89
N VAL A 80 -3.09 11.96 3.11
CA VAL A 80 -2.62 11.09 2.02
C VAL A 80 -3.79 10.28 1.43
N LEU A 81 -4.68 9.73 2.25
CA LEU A 81 -5.89 9.05 1.78
C LEU A 81 -6.82 10.00 1.02
N LEU A 82 -7.04 11.22 1.52
CA LEU A 82 -7.84 12.23 0.84
C LEU A 82 -7.32 12.51 -0.58
N LEU A 83 -6.01 12.59 -0.74
CA LEU A 83 -5.36 12.92 -2.01
C LEU A 83 -5.36 11.75 -3.00
N ALA A 84 -5.12 10.53 -2.53
CA ALA A 84 -4.82 9.39 -3.39
C ALA A 84 -5.90 8.31 -3.47
N ALA A 85 -6.79 8.20 -2.48
CA ALA A 85 -7.83 7.17 -2.50
C ALA A 85 -8.77 7.36 -3.71
N PRO A 86 -9.38 6.28 -4.21
CA PRO A 86 -10.25 6.33 -5.37
C PRO A 86 -11.50 7.19 -5.11
N ILE A 87 -12.00 7.82 -6.17
CA ILE A 87 -13.30 8.52 -6.15
C ILE A 87 -14.38 7.50 -6.53
N SER A 88 -15.44 7.43 -5.75
CA SER A 88 -16.64 6.65 -6.07
C SER A 88 -17.83 7.58 -6.27
N THR A 89 -18.80 7.13 -7.06
CA THR A 89 -20.06 7.85 -7.29
C THR A 89 -21.20 7.08 -6.64
N ARG A 90 -22.03 7.75 -5.82
CA ARG A 90 -23.32 7.23 -5.38
C ARG A 90 -24.45 7.98 -6.06
N ILE A 91 -25.54 7.28 -6.34
CA ILE A 91 -26.77 7.89 -6.84
C ILE A 91 -27.65 8.19 -5.64
N ASN A 92 -27.96 9.47 -5.40
CA ASN A 92 -28.96 9.83 -4.39
C ASN A 92 -30.34 9.41 -4.90
N GLN A 93 -30.93 8.40 -4.26
CA GLN A 93 -32.33 8.03 -4.46
C GLN A 93 -33.24 8.75 -3.44
N GLU A 94 -33.02 10.05 -3.20
CA GLU A 94 -33.94 10.83 -2.38
C GLU A 94 -34.99 11.49 -3.27
N ASN A 95 -36.17 10.83 -3.27
CA ASN A 95 -37.53 11.28 -3.56
C ASN A 95 -37.78 12.35 -4.63
N ASP A 96 -38.70 12.00 -5.54
CA ASP A 96 -39.39 12.86 -6.50
C ASP A 96 -38.59 13.33 -7.72
N GLY A 97 -38.18 12.40 -8.59
CA GLY A 97 -38.22 12.54 -10.06
C GLY A 97 -37.48 13.72 -10.73
N VAL A 98 -36.74 14.53 -9.98
CA VAL A 98 -36.15 15.78 -10.46
C VAL A 98 -34.69 15.80 -10.04
N ASN A 99 -33.82 15.55 -11.03
CA ASN A 99 -32.36 15.57 -10.98
C ASN A 99 -31.67 14.46 -10.18
N ILE A 100 -31.43 13.34 -10.86
CA ILE A 100 -30.43 12.35 -10.48
C ILE A 100 -29.04 12.95 -10.76
N GLN A 101 -28.43 13.61 -9.78
CA GLN A 101 -27.00 13.95 -9.86
C GLN A 101 -26.16 12.92 -9.09
N PRO A 102 -25.14 12.31 -9.72
CA PRO A 102 -24.23 11.44 -9.01
C PRO A 102 -23.40 12.27 -8.02
N ILE A 103 -23.37 11.84 -6.76
CA ILE A 103 -22.49 12.42 -5.74
C ILE A 103 -21.18 11.66 -5.76
N GLU A 104 -20.11 12.35 -6.11
CA GLU A 104 -18.75 11.85 -5.97
C GLU A 104 -18.32 11.90 -4.50
N PHE A 105 -17.50 10.96 -4.06
CA PHE A 105 -16.88 10.98 -2.74
C PHE A 105 -15.56 10.20 -2.73
N VAL A 106 -14.67 10.52 -1.79
CA VAL A 106 -13.42 9.77 -1.60
C VAL A 106 -13.73 8.47 -0.87
N ASN A 107 -13.44 7.34 -1.49
CA ASN A 107 -13.82 6.02 -0.98
C ASN A 107 -12.61 5.25 -0.45
N TYR A 108 -12.15 5.62 0.75
CA TYR A 108 -11.11 4.87 1.45
C TYR A 108 -11.63 3.54 2.05
N GLN A 109 -12.96 3.36 2.21
CA GLN A 109 -13.55 2.14 2.80
C GLN A 109 -13.26 0.88 1.99
N ARG A 110 -13.21 0.97 0.65
CA ARG A 110 -12.86 -0.17 -0.21
C ARG A 110 -11.47 -0.73 0.06
N ILE A 111 -10.53 0.13 0.46
CA ILE A 111 -9.16 -0.30 0.81
C ILE A 111 -9.17 -1.16 2.09
N VAL A 112 -10.12 -0.91 2.99
CA VAL A 112 -10.25 -1.64 4.26
C VAL A 112 -11.05 -2.93 4.08
N ALA A 113 -12.20 -2.85 3.40
CA ALA A 113 -13.22 -3.88 3.43
C ALA A 113 -12.96 -5.08 2.50
N ASP A 114 -12.44 -4.83 1.29
CA ASP A 114 -12.42 -5.83 0.22
C ASP A 114 -10.99 -6.26 -0.11
N PRO A 115 -10.64 -7.56 -0.02
CA PRO A 115 -9.32 -8.04 -0.39
C PRO A 115 -9.07 -7.90 -1.90
N ILE A 116 -7.86 -7.48 -2.27
CA ILE A 116 -7.41 -7.35 -3.65
C ILE A 116 -6.96 -8.71 -4.19
N PHE A 117 -7.60 -9.18 -5.26
CA PHE A 117 -7.27 -10.47 -5.90
C PHE A 117 -6.68 -10.35 -7.30
N ASP A 118 -6.71 -9.16 -7.88
CA ASP A 118 -6.28 -8.95 -9.26
C ASP A 118 -5.88 -7.48 -9.50
N ARG A 119 -5.24 -7.25 -10.65
CA ARG A 119 -4.70 -5.94 -11.03
C ARG A 119 -5.78 -4.87 -11.23
N GLN A 120 -6.96 -5.24 -11.68
CA GLN A 120 -8.06 -4.30 -11.86
C GLN A 120 -8.62 -3.87 -10.50
N SER A 121 -8.83 -4.81 -9.59
CA SER A 121 -9.23 -4.53 -8.19
C SER A 121 -8.20 -3.65 -7.48
N ALA A 122 -6.90 -3.93 -7.63
CA ALA A 122 -5.84 -3.06 -7.11
C ALA A 122 -5.94 -1.62 -7.61
N LYS A 123 -6.14 -1.44 -8.93
CA LYS A 123 -6.28 -0.10 -9.52
C LYS A 123 -7.51 0.63 -8.98
N ILE A 124 -8.62 -0.08 -8.79
CA ILE A 124 -9.87 0.50 -8.29
C ILE A 124 -9.74 0.86 -6.81
N TYR A 125 -9.08 0.04 -6.00
CA TYR A 125 -9.05 0.20 -4.54
C TYR A 125 -7.93 1.12 -4.10
N LEU A 126 -6.71 0.92 -4.60
CA LEU A 126 -5.55 1.70 -4.18
C LEU A 126 -5.40 3.00 -4.98
N GLY A 127 -5.97 3.10 -6.18
CA GLY A 127 -5.87 4.30 -7.00
C GLY A 127 -4.41 4.73 -7.24
N GLU A 128 -4.11 6.00 -6.92
CA GLU A 128 -2.76 6.59 -7.06
C GLU A 128 -1.93 6.49 -5.77
N LEU A 129 -2.43 5.78 -4.76
CA LEU A 129 -1.79 5.70 -3.44
C LEU A 129 -0.39 5.08 -3.48
N PRO A 130 -0.12 3.99 -4.22
CA PRO A 130 1.22 3.44 -4.32
C PRO A 130 2.21 4.48 -4.85
N GLN A 131 1.89 5.13 -5.98
CA GLN A 131 2.80 6.11 -6.57
C GLN A 131 3.01 7.33 -5.67
N LEU A 132 1.95 7.85 -5.04
CA LEU A 132 2.02 9.03 -4.18
C LEU A 132 2.92 8.78 -2.97
N VAL A 133 2.75 7.65 -2.28
CA VAL A 133 3.56 7.31 -1.10
C VAL A 133 5.00 6.97 -1.49
N GLU A 134 5.21 6.35 -2.65
CA GLU A 134 6.55 6.09 -3.17
C GLU A 134 7.37 7.37 -3.38
N GLN A 135 6.72 8.50 -3.67
CA GLN A 135 7.41 9.80 -3.82
C GLN A 135 8.19 10.20 -2.56
N LEU A 136 7.76 9.77 -1.38
CA LEU A 136 8.43 10.07 -0.11
C LEU A 136 9.83 9.44 -0.04
N LEU A 137 10.09 8.34 -0.77
CA LEU A 137 11.42 7.72 -0.84
C LEU A 137 12.49 8.66 -1.42
N PHE A 138 12.10 9.48 -2.39
CA PHE A 138 13.02 10.36 -3.11
C PHE A 138 13.39 11.60 -2.29
N THR A 139 12.64 11.89 -1.22
CA THR A 139 12.89 13.04 -0.34
C THR A 139 14.23 12.96 0.38
N LYS A 140 14.82 11.76 0.52
CA LYS A 140 16.16 11.55 1.10
C LYS A 140 17.26 12.36 0.42
N THR A 141 17.06 12.70 -0.85
CA THR A 141 18.01 13.44 -1.68
C THR A 141 17.81 14.96 -1.64
N LEU A 142 16.76 15.46 -1.00
CA LEU A 142 16.47 16.90 -0.93
C LEU A 142 17.46 17.62 -0.03
N ASP A 143 17.88 18.84 -0.34
CA ASP A 143 18.82 19.58 0.54
C ASP A 143 18.24 19.98 1.90
N ILE A 144 16.92 20.16 1.98
CA ILE A 144 16.21 20.59 3.20
C ILE A 144 15.94 19.39 4.11
N LYS A 145 16.67 19.30 5.24
CA LYS A 145 16.64 18.13 6.14
C LYS A 145 15.28 17.90 6.78
N GLU A 146 14.57 18.96 7.11
CA GLU A 146 13.25 18.95 7.75
C GLU A 146 12.16 18.33 6.88
N LEU A 147 12.43 18.17 5.58
CA LEU A 147 11.52 17.58 4.61
C LEU A 147 11.97 16.18 4.16
N ARG A 148 13.06 15.63 4.70
CA ARG A 148 13.55 14.30 4.33
C ARG A 148 12.85 13.24 5.16
N TRP A 149 12.32 12.23 4.48
CA TRP A 149 11.81 11.02 5.11
C TRP A 149 12.93 9.97 5.19
N ASN A 150 13.26 9.53 6.39
CA ASN A 150 14.17 8.40 6.57
C ASN A 150 13.42 7.04 6.50
N ASP A 151 14.16 5.93 6.39
CA ASP A 151 13.56 4.59 6.25
C ASP A 151 12.61 4.25 7.41
N LEU A 152 12.98 4.58 8.65
CA LEU A 152 12.21 4.27 9.84
C LEU A 152 10.95 5.14 9.96
N GLU A 153 11.06 6.42 9.62
CA GLU A 153 9.93 7.35 9.62
C GLU A 153 8.89 6.95 8.57
N LEU A 154 9.33 6.62 7.36
CA LEU A 154 8.44 6.15 6.30
C LEU A 154 7.81 4.80 6.65
N PHE A 155 8.57 3.89 7.28
CA PHE A 155 8.02 2.64 7.81
C PHE A 155 6.88 2.90 8.82
N ASN A 156 7.13 3.71 9.84
CA ASN A 156 6.12 4.06 10.84
C ASN A 156 4.90 4.73 10.20
N PHE A 157 5.12 5.55 9.16
CA PHE A 157 4.04 6.15 8.40
C PHE A 157 3.19 5.12 7.66
N LEU A 158 3.82 4.10 7.06
CA LEU A 158 3.09 3.00 6.41
C LEU A 158 2.26 2.20 7.42
N GLU A 159 2.83 1.85 8.58
CA GLU A 159 2.10 1.13 9.64
C GLU A 159 0.85 1.90 10.05
N LEU A 160 0.99 3.21 10.29
CA LEU A 160 -0.12 4.04 10.71
C LEU A 160 -1.14 4.30 9.58
N LEU A 161 -0.68 4.44 8.33
CA LEU A 161 -1.56 4.54 7.17
C LEU A 161 -2.45 3.30 7.02
N THR A 162 -1.89 2.12 7.27
CA THR A 162 -2.60 0.83 7.13
C THR A 162 -3.45 0.45 8.34
N THR A 163 -3.40 1.24 9.41
CA THR A 163 -4.28 1.09 10.58
C THR A 163 -5.37 2.16 10.64
N TYR A 164 -5.35 3.11 9.70
CA TYR A 164 -6.32 4.20 9.60
C TYR A 164 -7.23 4.08 8.36
N PRO A 165 -8.53 4.42 8.47
CA PRO A 165 -9.27 4.67 9.72
C PRO A 165 -9.55 3.38 10.51
N GLU A 166 -9.40 2.24 9.85
CA GLU A 166 -9.51 0.89 10.39
C GLU A 166 -8.35 0.05 9.82
N PRO A 167 -7.93 -1.03 10.50
CA PRO A 167 -6.88 -1.91 10.02
C PRO A 167 -7.19 -2.51 8.65
N TRP A 168 -6.26 -2.38 7.72
CA TRP A 168 -6.36 -2.98 6.40
C TRP A 168 -6.10 -4.48 6.49
N VAL A 169 -6.73 -5.24 5.61
CA VAL A 169 -6.32 -6.63 5.39
C VAL A 169 -4.88 -6.66 4.87
N LEU A 170 -4.06 -7.60 5.39
CA LEU A 170 -2.64 -7.71 5.05
C LEU A 170 -2.39 -7.80 3.54
N ARG A 171 -3.30 -8.44 2.80
CA ARG A 171 -3.26 -8.54 1.34
C ARG A 171 -3.29 -7.18 0.64
N ASN A 172 -4.06 -6.22 1.17
CA ASN A 172 -4.18 -4.89 0.57
C ASN A 172 -2.93 -4.06 0.86
N PHE A 173 -2.35 -4.22 2.05
CA PHE A 173 -1.03 -3.66 2.35
C PHE A 173 0.04 -4.27 1.44
N ALA A 174 0.09 -5.59 1.28
CA ALA A 174 1.04 -6.24 0.39
C ALA A 174 0.87 -5.78 -1.07
N SER A 175 -0.37 -5.58 -1.52
CA SER A 175 -0.68 -5.02 -2.85
C SER A 175 -0.13 -3.59 -3.02
N LEU A 176 -0.23 -2.74 -1.99
CA LEU A 176 0.42 -1.43 -1.97
C LEU A 176 1.94 -1.56 -2.12
N LEU A 177 2.56 -2.46 -1.36
CA LEU A 177 4.02 -2.66 -1.36
C LEU A 177 4.56 -3.15 -2.71
N VAL A 178 3.87 -4.06 -3.39
CA VAL A 178 4.35 -4.61 -4.68
C VAL A 178 4.09 -3.67 -5.86
N LEU A 179 3.12 -2.76 -5.74
CA LEU A 179 2.91 -1.68 -6.71
C LEU A 179 3.89 -0.52 -6.52
N ALA A 180 4.53 -0.41 -5.35
CA ALA A 180 5.59 0.54 -5.04
C ALA A 180 6.78 -0.19 -4.39
N PRO A 181 7.60 -0.93 -5.15
CA PRO A 181 8.58 -1.89 -4.63
C PRO A 181 9.62 -1.29 -3.67
N GLY A 182 9.92 0.00 -3.80
CA GLY A 182 10.78 0.71 -2.85
C GLY A 182 10.22 0.73 -1.42
N LEU A 183 8.89 0.72 -1.27
CA LEU A 183 8.19 0.60 0.00
C LEU A 183 8.28 -0.83 0.55
N ALA A 184 8.14 -1.86 -0.30
CA ALA A 184 8.31 -3.27 0.11
C ALA A 184 9.69 -3.48 0.78
N LYS A 185 10.74 -2.93 0.14
CA LYS A 185 12.10 -2.95 0.68
C LYS A 185 12.17 -2.38 2.10
N ILE A 186 11.57 -1.22 2.34
CA ILE A 186 11.58 -0.58 3.66
C ILE A 186 10.76 -1.40 4.66
N ALA A 187 9.53 -1.73 4.29
CA ALA A 187 8.57 -2.44 5.15
C ALA A 187 9.12 -3.77 5.67
N ILE A 188 9.82 -4.52 4.82
CA ILE A 188 10.36 -5.83 5.17
C ILE A 188 11.71 -5.69 5.89
N THR A 189 12.59 -4.80 5.43
CA THR A 189 13.92 -4.64 6.05
C THR A 189 13.83 -4.04 7.44
N ILE A 190 12.99 -3.03 7.65
CA ILE A 190 12.84 -2.39 8.97
C ILE A 190 12.20 -3.36 9.98
N ARG A 191 11.18 -4.14 9.58
CA ARG A 191 10.64 -5.22 10.43
C ARG A 191 11.71 -6.23 10.82
N ALA A 192 12.53 -6.67 9.86
CA ALA A 192 13.60 -7.64 10.12
C ALA A 192 14.73 -7.10 11.01
N LEU A 193 14.99 -5.78 10.97
CA LEU A 193 16.06 -5.13 11.75
C LEU A 193 15.62 -4.71 13.16
N HIS A 194 14.40 -4.20 13.28
CA HIS A 194 13.95 -3.48 14.47
C HIS A 194 12.67 -4.05 15.09
N GLY A 195 11.94 -4.90 14.37
CA GLY A 195 10.73 -5.58 14.84
C GLY A 195 10.94 -7.08 14.96
N ASP A 196 9.95 -7.85 14.51
CA ASP A 196 9.99 -9.30 14.46
C ASP A 196 10.38 -9.81 13.04
N PRO A 197 11.51 -10.51 12.89
CA PRO A 197 11.87 -11.18 11.65
C PRO A 197 10.81 -12.17 11.13
N ALA A 198 10.00 -12.77 12.00
CA ALA A 198 8.89 -13.63 11.57
C ALA A 198 7.79 -12.81 10.87
N GLU A 199 7.39 -11.66 11.43
CA GLU A 199 6.45 -10.74 10.78
C GLU A 199 6.97 -10.22 9.43
N ALA A 200 8.28 -9.96 9.33
CA ALA A 200 8.91 -9.61 8.07
C ALA A 200 8.81 -10.76 7.04
N GLY A 201 8.93 -12.01 7.47
CA GLY A 201 8.74 -13.19 6.64
C GLY A 201 7.31 -13.35 6.14
N ASN A 202 6.32 -13.16 7.02
CA ASN A 202 4.91 -13.13 6.65
C ASN A 202 4.60 -11.99 5.65
N THR A 203 5.17 -10.80 5.87
CA THR A 203 5.03 -9.66 4.95
C THR A 203 5.66 -9.97 3.59
N LEU A 204 6.85 -10.58 3.56
CA LEU A 204 7.52 -11.01 2.34
C LEU A 204 6.66 -12.02 1.57
N PHE A 205 6.12 -13.03 2.25
CA PHE A 205 5.21 -13.99 1.65
C PHE A 205 3.98 -13.32 1.04
N SER A 206 3.30 -12.43 1.78
CA SER A 206 2.13 -11.71 1.26
C SER A 206 2.48 -10.85 0.04
N CYS A 207 3.69 -10.28 -0.04
CA CYS A 207 4.15 -9.57 -1.24
C CYS A 207 4.37 -10.52 -2.43
N ILE A 208 4.86 -11.74 -2.21
CA ILE A 208 5.00 -12.74 -3.28
C ILE A 208 3.63 -13.15 -3.79
N GLU A 209 2.70 -13.45 -2.88
CA GLU A 209 1.31 -13.78 -3.22
C GLU A 209 0.65 -12.64 -4.00
N ALA A 210 0.73 -11.41 -3.51
CA ALA A 210 0.18 -10.24 -4.18
C ALA A 210 0.80 -10.03 -5.57
N SER A 211 2.11 -10.21 -5.73
CA SER A 211 2.78 -10.10 -7.03
C SER A 211 2.22 -11.09 -8.04
N ILE A 212 1.96 -12.33 -7.63
CA ILE A 212 1.37 -13.37 -8.49
C ILE A 212 -0.06 -13.00 -8.89
N LEU A 213 -0.90 -12.62 -7.92
CA LEU A 213 -2.30 -12.24 -8.14
C LEU A 213 -2.43 -11.02 -9.09
N LEU A 214 -1.51 -10.08 -8.96
CA LEU A 214 -1.47 -8.86 -9.79
C LEU A 214 -0.81 -9.10 -11.17
N GLY A 215 -0.28 -10.30 -11.43
CA GLY A 215 0.44 -10.63 -12.66
C GLY A 215 1.77 -9.89 -12.81
N LEU A 216 2.43 -9.56 -11.70
CA LEU A 216 3.74 -8.91 -11.65
C LEU A 216 4.86 -9.96 -11.63
N ASN A 217 6.02 -9.60 -12.18
CA ASN A 217 7.20 -10.45 -12.09
C ASN A 217 7.88 -10.28 -10.73
N THR A 218 7.60 -11.19 -9.80
CA THR A 218 8.11 -11.14 -8.42
C THR A 218 9.63 -11.06 -8.34
N ASP A 219 10.37 -11.76 -9.23
CA ASP A 219 11.84 -11.72 -9.24
C ASP A 219 12.35 -10.30 -9.49
N VAL A 220 11.62 -9.52 -10.29
CA VAL A 220 11.95 -8.12 -10.58
C VAL A 220 11.43 -7.22 -9.45
N THR A 221 10.19 -7.40 -9.03
CA THR A 221 9.53 -6.58 -8.01
C THR A 221 10.26 -6.65 -6.66
N LEU A 222 10.66 -7.82 -6.21
CA LEU A 222 11.23 -8.00 -4.86
C LEU A 222 12.75 -8.14 -4.84
N LYS A 223 13.43 -8.01 -5.99
CA LYS A 223 14.89 -8.12 -6.09
C LYS A 223 15.61 -7.24 -5.06
N ASP A 224 15.26 -5.95 -5.05
CA ASP A 224 15.91 -4.95 -4.21
C ASP A 224 15.59 -5.15 -2.72
N THR A 225 14.40 -5.68 -2.42
CA THR A 225 14.00 -6.06 -1.06
C THR A 225 14.89 -7.16 -0.52
N LEU A 226 15.14 -8.20 -1.31
CA LEU A 226 15.95 -9.35 -0.90
C LEU A 226 17.42 -8.97 -0.78
N PHE A 227 17.93 -8.19 -1.73
CA PHE A 227 19.27 -7.63 -1.64
C PHE A 227 19.44 -6.74 -0.40
N ALA A 228 18.45 -5.91 -0.07
CA ALA A 228 18.48 -5.09 1.14
C ALA A 228 18.45 -5.94 2.41
N LEU A 229 17.65 -7.00 2.46
CA LEU A 229 17.63 -7.94 3.58
C LEU A 229 19.02 -8.54 3.82
N THR A 230 19.68 -9.08 2.79
CA THR A 230 20.99 -9.72 2.97
C THR A 230 22.14 -8.76 3.26
N THR A 231 22.04 -7.52 2.78
CA THR A 231 23.08 -6.51 3.02
C THR A 231 22.93 -5.76 4.32
N LYS A 232 21.70 -5.57 4.81
CA LYS A 232 21.43 -4.78 6.02
C LYS A 232 21.18 -5.64 7.26
N CYS A 233 20.57 -6.82 7.13
CA CYS A 233 20.21 -7.66 8.26
C CYS A 233 21.29 -8.70 8.59
N SER A 234 21.28 -9.19 9.84
CA SER A 234 22.15 -10.31 10.22
C SER A 234 21.74 -11.60 9.48
N PRO A 235 22.68 -12.54 9.27
CA PRO A 235 22.35 -13.83 8.65
C PRO A 235 21.25 -14.59 9.39
N SER A 236 21.22 -14.53 10.72
CA SER A 236 20.17 -15.17 11.52
C SER A 236 18.79 -14.55 11.28
N SER A 237 18.70 -13.22 11.25
CA SER A 237 17.43 -12.54 10.94
C SER A 237 16.97 -12.89 9.54
N CYS A 238 17.88 -12.86 8.55
CA CYS A 238 17.56 -13.23 7.17
C CYS A 238 16.99 -14.65 7.11
N LEU A 239 17.64 -15.62 7.75
CA LEU A 239 17.17 -17.01 7.79
C LEU A 239 15.79 -17.15 8.44
N THR A 240 15.49 -16.37 9.48
CA THR A 240 14.16 -16.38 10.11
C THR A 240 13.09 -15.82 9.16
N VAL A 241 13.31 -14.65 8.55
CA VAL A 241 12.39 -14.06 7.54
C VAL A 241 12.05 -15.09 6.46
N LEU A 242 13.11 -15.69 5.95
CA LEU A 242 13.10 -16.66 4.88
C LEU A 242 12.36 -17.94 5.29
N ARG A 243 12.69 -18.51 6.46
CA ARG A 243 12.02 -19.70 7.01
C ARG A 243 10.54 -19.46 7.20
N GLU A 244 10.16 -18.30 7.72
CA GLU A 244 8.77 -17.97 7.98
C GLU A 244 8.00 -17.83 6.67
N ALA A 245 8.55 -17.15 5.66
CA ALA A 245 7.93 -17.06 4.34
C ALA A 245 7.66 -18.44 3.71
N ILE A 246 8.60 -19.40 3.87
CA ILE A 246 8.38 -20.80 3.43
C ILE A 246 7.28 -21.46 4.25
N SER A 247 7.34 -21.33 5.58
CA SER A 247 6.39 -21.96 6.50
C SER A 247 4.96 -21.57 6.14
N THR A 248 4.72 -20.28 5.94
CA THR A 248 3.41 -19.74 5.57
C THR A 248 2.96 -20.22 4.19
N THR A 249 3.88 -20.35 3.23
CA THR A 249 3.54 -20.89 1.90
C THR A 249 3.16 -22.38 1.98
N ASN A 250 3.89 -23.16 2.76
CA ASN A 250 3.60 -24.58 2.98
C ASN A 250 2.25 -24.74 3.68
N GLN A 251 1.97 -23.91 4.69
CA GLN A 251 0.68 -23.92 5.37
C GLN A 251 -0.46 -23.61 4.40
N LEU A 252 -0.36 -22.55 3.58
CA LEU A 252 -1.38 -22.22 2.58
C LEU A 252 -1.58 -23.37 1.57
N THR A 253 -0.48 -23.99 1.13
CA THR A 253 -0.53 -25.15 0.22
C THR A 253 -1.28 -26.30 0.88
N ILE A 254 -0.94 -26.63 2.14
CA ILE A 254 -1.61 -27.67 2.93
C ILE A 254 -3.07 -27.33 3.18
N GLU A 255 -3.44 -26.10 3.48
CA GLU A 255 -4.83 -25.69 3.68
C GLU A 255 -5.65 -25.82 2.38
N THR A 256 -5.05 -25.45 1.24
CA THR A 256 -5.66 -25.61 -0.09
C THR A 256 -5.86 -27.09 -0.47
N PHE A 257 -4.95 -27.98 -0.03
CA PHE A 257 -5.10 -29.43 -0.22
C PHE A 257 -5.96 -30.11 0.86
N GLY A 258 -5.91 -29.62 2.09
CA GLY A 258 -6.31 -30.29 3.33
C GLY A 258 -7.66 -29.85 3.86
N GLY A 259 -8.17 -28.69 3.45
CA GLY A 259 -9.57 -28.31 3.63
C GLY A 259 -10.56 -29.29 2.98
N HIS A 260 -10.07 -30.22 2.14
CA HIS A 260 -10.85 -31.27 1.49
C HIS A 260 -10.43 -32.69 1.93
N LEU A 261 -9.48 -32.82 2.85
CA LEU A 261 -9.09 -34.10 3.46
C LEU A 261 -9.76 -34.33 4.83
N GLY A 262 -10.45 -33.32 5.37
CA GLY A 262 -11.04 -33.32 6.70
C GLY A 262 -12.40 -34.01 6.87
N GLU A 263 -13.10 -34.42 5.80
CA GLU A 263 -14.43 -35.07 5.91
C GLU A 263 -14.61 -36.36 5.11
N THR A 264 -13.64 -36.81 4.31
CA THR A 264 -13.78 -38.07 3.57
C THR A 264 -12.88 -39.14 4.17
N GLU A 265 -13.32 -39.73 5.29
CA GLU A 265 -12.65 -40.91 5.85
C GLU A 265 -12.62 -42.12 4.89
N ASN A 266 -13.33 -42.13 3.74
CA ASN A 266 -13.29 -43.26 2.78
C ASN A 266 -13.67 -42.91 1.32
N GLY A 267 -13.26 -41.73 0.79
CA GLY A 267 -13.54 -41.35 -0.60
C GLY A 267 -12.30 -40.88 -1.37
N PRO A 268 -12.20 -41.09 -2.70
CA PRO A 268 -11.18 -40.44 -3.51
C PRO A 268 -11.32 -38.92 -3.41
N ILE A 269 -10.19 -38.21 -3.32
CA ILE A 269 -10.14 -36.74 -3.29
C ILE A 269 -10.96 -36.20 -4.46
N ASN A 270 -12.00 -35.41 -4.16
CA ASN A 270 -12.78 -34.74 -5.19
C ASN A 270 -11.97 -33.57 -5.76
N LEU A 271 -11.20 -33.84 -6.82
CA LEU A 271 -10.36 -32.86 -7.50
C LEU A 271 -11.16 -31.71 -8.13
N ASP A 272 -12.48 -31.84 -8.28
CA ASP A 272 -13.35 -30.79 -8.81
C ASP A 272 -13.63 -29.67 -7.78
N GLU A 273 -13.36 -29.89 -6.49
CA GLU A 273 -13.52 -28.89 -5.42
C GLU A 273 -12.24 -28.14 -5.09
N VAL A 274 -11.07 -28.67 -5.49
CA VAL A 274 -9.78 -28.03 -5.27
C VAL A 274 -9.71 -26.75 -6.10
N ASP A 275 -9.48 -25.61 -5.45
CA ASP A 275 -9.19 -24.36 -6.13
C ASP A 275 -7.82 -24.42 -6.82
N LEU A 276 -7.82 -24.95 -8.05
CA LEU A 276 -6.62 -25.14 -8.87
C LEU A 276 -5.89 -23.82 -9.15
N VAL A 277 -6.58 -22.68 -9.11
CA VAL A 277 -5.97 -21.36 -9.30
C VAL A 277 -5.16 -20.97 -8.06
N ASN A 278 -5.75 -21.09 -6.88
CA ASN A 278 -5.04 -20.84 -5.63
C ASN A 278 -3.89 -21.82 -5.40
N LEU A 279 -4.08 -23.10 -5.74
CA LEU A 279 -3.02 -24.09 -5.68
C LEU A 279 -1.86 -23.74 -6.62
N LYS A 280 -2.15 -23.36 -7.87
CA LYS A 280 -1.13 -22.93 -8.82
C LYS A 280 -0.37 -21.71 -8.30
N ASN A 281 -1.06 -20.73 -7.72
CA ASN A 281 -0.44 -19.53 -7.16
C ASN A 281 0.46 -19.87 -5.96
N ALA A 282 0.01 -20.76 -5.07
CA ALA A 282 0.81 -21.22 -3.92
C ALA A 282 2.07 -21.99 -4.36
N LEU A 283 1.96 -22.88 -5.35
CA LEU A 283 3.10 -23.60 -5.91
C LEU A 283 4.09 -22.67 -6.63
N GLU A 284 3.59 -21.66 -7.33
CA GLU A 284 4.44 -20.64 -7.97
C GLU A 284 5.14 -19.75 -6.93
N ALA A 285 4.45 -19.38 -5.85
CA ALA A 285 5.07 -18.68 -4.71
C ALA A 285 6.20 -19.52 -4.11
N ASN A 286 5.97 -20.81 -3.85
CA ASN A 286 6.98 -21.76 -3.38
C ASN A 286 8.19 -21.81 -4.32
N ARG A 287 7.96 -21.90 -5.63
CA ARG A 287 9.02 -21.94 -6.64
C ARG A 287 9.86 -20.67 -6.62
N GLN A 288 9.21 -19.50 -6.54
CA GLN A 288 9.90 -18.22 -6.52
C GLN A 288 10.69 -18.03 -5.24
N ILE A 289 10.10 -18.34 -4.08
CA ILE A 289 10.82 -18.36 -2.80
C ILE A 289 12.06 -19.25 -2.93
N ALA A 290 11.91 -20.52 -3.31
CA ALA A 290 13.04 -21.44 -3.47
C ALA A 290 14.13 -20.91 -4.43
N LYS A 291 13.74 -20.30 -5.55
CA LYS A 291 14.68 -19.68 -6.49
C LYS A 291 15.43 -18.51 -5.86
N LEU A 292 14.74 -17.64 -5.13
CA LEU A 292 15.33 -16.49 -4.44
C LEU A 292 16.34 -16.98 -3.41
N PHE A 293 15.99 -17.99 -2.62
CA PHE A 293 16.86 -18.65 -1.67
C PHE A 293 18.12 -19.24 -2.29
N LEU A 294 17.97 -20.06 -3.35
CA LEU A 294 19.10 -20.70 -4.02
C LEU A 294 20.06 -19.66 -4.60
N THR A 295 19.54 -18.56 -5.13
CA THR A 295 20.37 -17.47 -5.65
C THR A 295 21.20 -16.80 -4.54
N HIS A 296 20.68 -16.74 -3.31
CA HIS A 296 21.32 -16.04 -2.20
C HIS A 296 22.21 -16.95 -1.33
N LEU A 297 21.92 -18.25 -1.22
CA LEU A 297 22.83 -19.21 -0.58
C LEU A 297 24.19 -19.28 -1.30
N HIS A 298 24.21 -19.14 -2.63
CA HIS A 298 25.45 -19.04 -3.41
C HIS A 298 26.25 -17.75 -3.18
N GLN A 299 25.67 -16.73 -2.53
CA GLN A 299 26.37 -15.47 -2.22
C GLN A 299 26.96 -15.44 -0.81
N ILE A 300 26.53 -16.37 0.06
CA ILE A 300 26.97 -16.48 1.47
C ILE A 300 28.09 -17.51 1.62
N ILE A 301 28.18 -18.48 0.70
CA ILE A 301 29.25 -19.49 0.60
C ILE A 301 30.37 -18.96 -0.29
#